data_AF-A0A9N7ASY8-F1
#
_entry.id   AF-A0A9N7ASY8-F1
#
_cell.length_a   1.000
_cell.length_b   1.000
_cell.length_c   1.000
_cell.angle_alpha   90.00
_cell.angle_beta   90.00
_cell.angle_gamma   90.00
#
_symmetry.space_group_name_H-M   'P 1'
#
loop_
_entity.id
_entity.type
_entity.pdbx_description
1 polymer ?
#
loop_
_entity_poly.entity_id
_entity_poly.type
_entity_poly.pdbx_seq_one_letter_code
_entity_poly.pdbx_strand_id
1 'polypeptide(L)'
;MSKKMNSTPKKDGFWMPGEWEKHDQCWMIWPERSDNWRLGAKPAQRVFANVANAIAKYEKVTMLVSHQQFENARNLLDQNVRVIEYSNDDSWMRDVGPTIVKNKDGEIRGVDWVFNAWGGFKGGLYFPWDKDDAIARKVCEISNIDYYRTDFVLEGGSIHTDGDGTLYTTEECLLNENRNPDLSKEQIEENLKEYCGVEKVIWLPLGVYNDETNGHVDNLLHVVSPGHVVLTWTDDTTDPQYERSKLAYDYFNKYFRC
;
A
#
# COMPACT_ATOMS: atom_id res chain seq x y z
N MET A 1 5.97 -11.36 21.32
CA MET A 1 4.56 -10.95 21.15
C MET A 1 4.61 -9.47 20.87
N SER A 2 4.11 -9.08 19.72
CA SER A 2 4.06 -7.68 19.32
C SER A 2 3.12 -6.91 20.23
N LYS A 3 3.50 -5.68 20.57
CA LYS A 3 2.69 -4.79 21.40
C LYS A 3 2.00 -3.77 20.54
N LYS A 4 0.72 -3.52 20.83
CA LYS A 4 0.01 -2.34 20.33
C LYS A 4 0.50 -1.13 21.10
N MET A 5 1.01 -0.14 20.38
CA MET A 5 1.44 1.15 20.91
C MET A 5 0.24 2.07 21.14
N ASN A 6 0.33 2.93 22.16
CA ASN A 6 -0.72 3.89 22.55
C ASN A 6 -0.37 5.36 22.18
N SER A 7 0.65 5.55 21.36
CA SER A 7 1.15 6.84 20.85
C SER A 7 1.06 6.86 19.31
N THR A 8 1.72 7.81 18.65
CA THR A 8 1.83 7.87 17.18
C THR A 8 3.29 7.69 16.77
N PRO A 9 3.56 7.17 15.55
CA PRO A 9 4.90 7.09 14.97
C PRO A 9 5.71 8.38 15.14
N LYS A 10 5.14 9.55 14.78
CA LYS A 10 5.82 10.85 14.87
C LYS A 10 6.26 11.17 16.31
N LYS A 11 5.40 10.94 17.31
CA LYS A 11 5.71 11.19 18.74
C LYS A 11 6.80 10.27 19.28
N ASP A 12 6.89 9.05 18.74
CA ASP A 12 7.89 8.07 19.11
C ASP A 12 9.19 8.21 18.29
N GLY A 13 9.26 9.18 17.35
CA GLY A 13 10.43 9.41 16.51
C GLY A 13 10.58 8.41 15.35
N PHE A 14 9.47 7.85 14.88
CA PHE A 14 9.40 6.95 13.72
C PHE A 14 8.88 7.66 12.47
N TRP A 15 9.37 7.25 11.30
CA TRP A 15 8.91 7.70 9.99
C TRP A 15 8.82 6.55 8.99
N MET A 16 8.00 6.72 7.95
CA MET A 16 7.92 5.80 6.83
C MET A 16 9.14 6.01 5.91
N PRO A 17 10.02 5.00 5.72
CA PRO A 17 11.14 5.10 4.79
C PRO A 17 10.65 5.16 3.34
N GLY A 18 11.52 5.68 2.46
CA GLY A 18 11.30 5.58 1.01
C GLY A 18 11.40 4.14 0.54
N GLU A 19 10.59 3.74 -0.46
CA GLU A 19 10.59 2.36 -1.01
C GLU A 19 11.90 1.99 -1.73
N TRP A 20 12.74 2.98 -2.03
CA TRP A 20 14.08 2.78 -2.59
C TRP A 20 15.14 2.49 -1.51
N GLU A 21 14.82 2.66 -0.23
CA GLU A 21 15.72 2.31 0.87
C GLU A 21 15.90 0.79 0.99
N LYS A 22 16.92 0.36 1.73
CA LYS A 22 17.21 -1.06 1.88
C LYS A 22 16.09 -1.79 2.62
N HIS A 23 15.56 -2.83 1.98
CA HIS A 23 14.57 -3.74 2.56
C HIS A 23 15.21 -4.97 3.23
N ASP A 24 14.50 -5.56 4.20
CA ASP A 24 14.82 -6.89 4.72
C ASP A 24 14.04 -8.00 3.99
N GLN A 25 12.77 -7.74 3.62
CA GLN A 25 11.92 -8.67 2.90
C GLN A 25 10.73 -7.99 2.21
N CYS A 26 10.19 -8.64 1.18
CA CYS A 26 8.92 -8.33 0.54
C CYS A 26 7.82 -9.29 1.03
N TRP A 27 6.62 -8.75 1.25
CA TRP A 27 5.43 -9.52 1.60
C TRP A 27 4.45 -9.58 0.43
N MET A 28 3.81 -10.73 0.23
CA MET A 28 2.79 -10.93 -0.79
C MET A 28 1.66 -11.82 -0.25
N ILE A 29 0.48 -11.75 -0.88
CA ILE A 29 -0.66 -12.63 -0.61
C ILE A 29 -0.98 -13.42 -1.88
N TRP A 30 -1.38 -14.67 -1.73
CA TRP A 30 -1.69 -15.55 -2.84
C TRP A 30 -3.12 -15.37 -3.36
N PRO A 31 -3.34 -15.20 -4.68
CA PRO A 31 -4.67 -14.99 -5.25
C PRO A 31 -5.46 -16.30 -5.36
N GLU A 32 -6.75 -16.27 -4.98
CA GLU A 32 -7.61 -17.46 -5.11
C GLU A 32 -9.10 -17.23 -5.36
N ARG A 33 -9.68 -16.10 -4.92
CA ARG A 33 -11.13 -15.87 -5.04
C ARG A 33 -11.58 -15.85 -6.50
N SER A 34 -12.63 -16.61 -6.83
CA SER A 34 -13.02 -16.87 -8.21
C SER A 34 -13.99 -15.85 -8.80
N ASP A 35 -14.56 -14.99 -7.97
CA ASP A 35 -15.42 -13.86 -8.35
C ASP A 35 -14.61 -12.64 -8.82
N ASN A 36 -13.34 -12.53 -8.43
CA ASN A 36 -12.38 -11.59 -9.01
C ASN A 36 -11.50 -12.27 -10.08
N TRP A 37 -10.83 -13.38 -9.70
CA TRP A 37 -9.81 -14.00 -10.54
C TRP A 37 -10.37 -15.11 -11.43
N ARG A 38 -10.40 -14.85 -12.75
CA ARG A 38 -10.90 -15.81 -13.76
C ARG A 38 -10.25 -17.19 -13.67
N LEU A 39 -11.00 -18.21 -14.10
CA LEU A 39 -10.54 -19.60 -14.17
C LEU A 39 -10.01 -20.14 -12.84
N GLY A 40 -10.69 -19.78 -11.73
CA GLY A 40 -10.31 -20.19 -10.37
C GLY A 40 -8.91 -19.71 -9.98
N ALA A 41 -8.60 -18.45 -10.32
CA ALA A 41 -7.31 -17.79 -10.11
C ALA A 41 -6.06 -18.42 -10.72
N LYS A 42 -6.15 -19.56 -11.45
CA LYS A 42 -4.96 -20.28 -11.94
C LYS A 42 -4.01 -19.42 -12.80
N PRO A 43 -4.51 -18.53 -13.69
CA PRO A 43 -3.62 -17.60 -14.39
C PRO A 43 -2.93 -16.60 -13.45
N ALA A 44 -3.67 -16.00 -12.51
CA ALA A 44 -3.14 -15.04 -11.54
C ALA A 44 -2.08 -15.68 -10.64
N GLN A 45 -2.34 -16.89 -10.14
CA GLN A 45 -1.41 -17.68 -9.32
C GLN A 45 -0.06 -17.90 -10.01
N ARG A 46 -0.06 -18.18 -11.32
CA ARG A 46 1.19 -18.31 -12.10
C ARG A 46 1.95 -16.99 -12.18
N VAL A 47 1.24 -15.88 -12.39
CA VAL A 47 1.85 -14.54 -12.45
C VAL A 47 2.41 -14.14 -11.08
N PHE A 48 1.65 -14.32 -9.99
CA PHE A 48 2.11 -14.04 -8.63
C PHE A 48 3.32 -14.89 -8.25
N ALA A 49 3.35 -16.17 -8.63
CA ALA A 49 4.53 -17.02 -8.44
C ALA A 49 5.73 -16.50 -9.22
N ASN A 50 5.55 -16.08 -10.48
CA ASN A 50 6.64 -15.50 -11.28
C ASN A 50 7.19 -14.21 -10.66
N VAL A 51 6.32 -13.33 -10.15
CA VAL A 51 6.72 -12.09 -9.46
C VAL A 51 7.50 -12.43 -8.19
N ALA A 52 6.95 -13.27 -7.30
CA ALA A 52 7.60 -13.68 -6.07
C ALA A 52 8.97 -14.32 -6.33
N ASN A 53 9.07 -15.23 -7.30
CA ASN A 53 10.30 -15.92 -7.67
C ASN A 53 11.33 -14.96 -8.30
N ALA A 54 10.88 -13.89 -8.96
CA ALA A 54 11.77 -12.85 -9.48
C ALA A 54 12.33 -11.98 -8.34
N ILE A 55 11.49 -11.55 -7.40
CA ILE A 55 11.90 -10.76 -6.22
C ILE A 55 12.84 -11.58 -5.33
N ALA A 56 12.60 -12.88 -5.18
CA ALA A 56 13.40 -13.80 -4.37
C ALA A 56 14.89 -13.89 -4.79
N LYS A 57 15.25 -13.39 -5.98
CA LYS A 57 16.64 -13.29 -6.43
C LYS A 57 17.40 -12.12 -5.79
N TYR A 58 16.68 -11.14 -5.26
CA TYR A 58 17.24 -9.88 -4.74
C TYR A 58 17.02 -9.72 -3.24
N GLU A 59 15.88 -10.17 -2.72
CA GLU A 59 15.55 -10.07 -1.30
C GLU A 59 14.69 -11.27 -0.83
N LYS A 60 14.51 -11.39 0.49
CA LYS A 60 13.63 -12.41 1.05
C LYS A 60 12.18 -12.11 0.66
N VAL A 61 11.41 -13.15 0.37
CA VAL A 61 9.97 -13.03 0.08
C VAL A 61 9.18 -13.90 1.04
N THR A 62 8.12 -13.33 1.62
CA THR A 62 7.13 -14.08 2.40
C THR A 62 5.77 -14.01 1.71
N MET A 63 5.23 -15.17 1.34
CA MET A 63 3.90 -15.33 0.75
C MET A 63 2.91 -15.82 1.82
N LEU A 64 1.86 -15.04 2.07
CA LEU A 64 0.69 -15.48 2.83
C LEU A 64 -0.27 -16.25 1.91
N VAL A 65 -0.71 -17.42 2.35
CA VAL A 65 -1.54 -18.34 1.55
C VAL A 65 -2.64 -18.94 2.42
N SER A 66 -3.86 -19.08 1.90
CA SER A 66 -4.88 -19.83 2.64
C SER A 66 -4.48 -21.30 2.84
N HIS A 67 -5.11 -21.95 3.82
CA HIS A 67 -4.97 -23.38 4.04
C HIS A 67 -5.18 -24.20 2.75
N GLN A 68 -6.22 -23.86 1.97
CA GLN A 68 -6.59 -24.61 0.77
C GLN A 68 -5.55 -24.47 -0.36
N GLN A 69 -4.87 -23.34 -0.45
CA GLN A 69 -3.88 -23.09 -1.49
C GLN A 69 -2.43 -23.37 -1.06
N PHE A 70 -2.17 -23.66 0.22
CA PHE A 70 -0.80 -23.78 0.76
C PHE A 70 0.10 -24.71 -0.07
N GLU A 71 -0.33 -25.97 -0.26
CA GLU A 71 0.44 -26.95 -1.03
C GLU A 71 0.57 -26.56 -2.50
N ASN A 72 -0.48 -25.97 -3.10
CA ASN A 72 -0.42 -25.51 -4.49
C ASN A 72 0.59 -24.36 -4.66
N ALA A 73 0.54 -23.35 -3.79
CA ALA A 73 1.48 -22.24 -3.79
C ALA A 73 2.91 -22.74 -3.55
N ARG A 74 3.10 -23.64 -2.59
CA ARG A 74 4.42 -24.20 -2.27
C ARG A 74 5.05 -24.92 -3.47
N ASN A 75 4.24 -25.61 -4.29
CA ASN A 75 4.72 -26.29 -5.50
C ASN A 75 5.08 -25.32 -6.66
N LEU A 76 4.55 -24.09 -6.66
CA LEU A 76 4.81 -23.10 -7.72
C LEU A 76 5.90 -22.07 -7.35
N LEU A 77 6.09 -21.84 -6.05
CA LEU A 77 7.05 -20.86 -5.54
C LEU A 77 8.45 -21.48 -5.38
N ASP A 78 9.48 -20.68 -5.63
CA ASP A 78 10.87 -21.03 -5.40
C ASP A 78 11.10 -21.38 -3.91
N GLN A 79 11.98 -22.34 -3.64
CA GLN A 79 12.27 -22.81 -2.28
C GLN A 79 12.71 -21.70 -1.31
N ASN A 80 13.26 -20.60 -1.82
CA ASN A 80 13.69 -19.45 -1.02
C ASN A 80 12.53 -18.50 -0.64
N VAL A 81 11.36 -18.64 -1.27
CA VAL A 81 10.15 -17.93 -0.84
C VAL A 81 9.61 -18.61 0.41
N ARG A 82 9.51 -17.88 1.52
CA ARG A 82 8.85 -18.36 2.74
C ARG A 82 7.33 -18.39 2.50
N VAL A 83 6.68 -19.51 2.80
CA VAL A 83 5.22 -19.64 2.67
C VAL A 83 4.62 -19.79 4.06
N ILE A 84 3.60 -18.98 4.37
CA ILE A 84 2.93 -18.99 5.67
C ILE A 84 1.42 -19.14 5.43
N GLU A 85 0.82 -20.09 6.13
CA GLU A 85 -0.64 -20.24 6.13
C GLU A 85 -1.30 -19.06 6.85
N TYR A 86 -2.14 -18.30 6.14
CA TYR A 86 -2.99 -17.26 6.70
C TYR A 86 -4.20 -16.97 5.80
N SER A 87 -5.36 -16.75 6.43
CA SER A 87 -6.59 -16.43 5.71
C SER A 87 -6.60 -14.97 5.24
N ASN A 88 -7.19 -14.74 4.08
CA ASN A 88 -7.41 -13.43 3.46
C ASN A 88 -8.76 -13.43 2.72
N ASP A 89 -9.27 -12.26 2.35
CA ASP A 89 -10.45 -12.11 1.51
C ASP A 89 -10.08 -11.80 0.05
N ASP A 90 -8.96 -11.10 -0.21
CA ASP A 90 -8.27 -11.05 -1.51
C ASP A 90 -6.74 -10.81 -1.36
N SER A 91 -6.01 -10.70 -2.47
CA SER A 91 -4.53 -10.82 -2.51
C SER A 91 -3.75 -9.51 -2.64
N TRP A 92 -4.14 -8.45 -1.94
CA TRP A 92 -3.59 -7.09 -2.15
C TRP A 92 -2.72 -6.60 -0.97
N MET A 93 -1.56 -7.24 -0.78
CA MET A 93 -0.65 -6.95 0.36
C MET A 93 -0.24 -5.48 0.46
N ARG A 94 -0.15 -4.78 -0.67
CA ARG A 94 0.13 -3.34 -0.72
C ARG A 94 -0.84 -2.53 0.15
N ASP A 95 -2.11 -2.89 0.13
CA ASP A 95 -3.18 -2.09 0.73
C ASP A 95 -3.55 -2.55 2.14
N VAL A 96 -3.40 -3.84 2.41
CA VAL A 96 -3.85 -4.49 3.66
C VAL A 96 -2.69 -4.83 4.61
N GLY A 97 -1.45 -4.74 4.11
CA GLY A 97 -0.24 -4.94 4.88
C GLY A 97 0.08 -3.75 5.79
N PRO A 98 0.98 -3.93 6.78
CA PRO A 98 1.37 -2.83 7.62
C PRO A 98 2.28 -1.86 6.84
N THR A 99 2.04 -0.56 6.96
CA THR A 99 3.04 0.43 6.55
C THR A 99 4.18 0.41 7.55
N ILE A 100 5.35 -0.05 7.12
CA ILE A 100 6.52 -0.12 8.01
C ILE A 100 7.08 1.28 8.25
N VAL A 101 7.34 1.60 9.51
CA VAL A 101 8.03 2.82 9.96
C VAL A 101 9.28 2.45 10.74
N LYS A 102 10.33 3.28 10.64
CA LYS A 102 11.63 3.08 11.31
C LYS A 102 11.99 4.29 12.15
N ASN A 103 12.87 4.11 13.13
CA ASN A 103 13.51 5.21 13.84
C ASN A 103 15.02 5.31 13.53
N LYS A 104 15.68 6.34 14.08
CA LYS A 104 17.11 6.60 13.89
C LYS A 104 18.03 5.49 14.43
N ASP A 105 17.53 4.71 15.38
CA ASP A 105 18.27 3.62 16.03
C ASP A 105 18.09 2.28 15.26
N GLY A 106 17.30 2.29 14.17
CA GLY A 106 17.05 1.13 13.31
C GLY A 106 15.94 0.20 13.81
N GLU A 107 15.19 0.59 14.85
CA GLU A 107 13.98 -0.11 15.26
C GLU A 107 12.89 0.10 14.19
N ILE A 108 12.11 -0.95 13.92
CA ILE A 108 10.97 -0.90 13.00
C ILE A 108 9.67 -1.25 13.72
N ARG A 109 8.58 -0.64 13.28
CA ARG A 109 7.21 -0.90 13.71
C ARG A 109 6.27 -0.88 12.51
N GLY A 110 5.08 -1.45 12.66
CA GLY A 110 4.04 -1.38 11.62
C GLY A 110 2.94 -0.38 11.97
N VAL A 111 2.46 0.36 10.98
CA VAL A 111 1.17 1.06 11.06
C VAL A 111 0.11 0.16 10.43
N ASP A 112 -0.88 -0.18 11.24
CA ASP A 112 -2.02 -1.03 10.94
C ASP A 112 -3.23 -0.10 10.72
N TRP A 113 -3.49 0.22 9.44
CA TRP A 113 -4.60 1.05 9.02
C TRP A 113 -5.92 0.28 9.06
N VAL A 114 -7.04 0.98 9.17
CA VAL A 114 -8.34 0.34 8.93
C VAL A 114 -8.48 0.09 7.44
N PHE A 115 -8.75 -1.16 7.05
CA PHE A 115 -9.05 -1.52 5.67
C PHE A 115 -10.55 -1.74 5.47
N ASN A 116 -11.10 -1.26 4.35
CA ASN A 116 -12.52 -1.40 4.06
C ASN A 116 -12.84 -1.89 2.64
N ALA A 117 -11.91 -2.57 1.95
CA ALA A 117 -12.06 -2.97 0.54
C ALA A 117 -12.33 -1.78 -0.41
N TRP A 118 -11.54 -0.71 -0.26
CA TRP A 118 -11.56 0.49 -1.11
C TRP A 118 -12.92 1.18 -1.23
N GLY A 119 -13.69 1.24 -0.13
CA GLY A 119 -14.94 2.00 -0.08
C GLY A 119 -16.04 1.41 0.80
N GLY A 120 -15.79 0.26 1.44
CA GLY A 120 -16.74 -0.40 2.32
C GLY A 120 -18.09 -0.65 1.64
N PHE A 121 -19.18 -0.37 2.35
CA PHE A 121 -20.53 -0.51 1.80
C PHE A 121 -20.91 0.60 0.80
N LYS A 122 -20.02 1.57 0.53
CA LYS A 122 -20.22 2.69 -0.40
C LYS A 122 -19.28 2.54 -1.61
N GLY A 123 -19.41 1.43 -2.32
CA GLY A 123 -18.65 1.16 -3.54
C GLY A 123 -17.34 0.41 -3.34
N GLY A 124 -17.13 -0.21 -2.17
CA GLY A 124 -16.04 -1.15 -1.99
C GLY A 124 -16.18 -2.38 -2.88
N LEU A 125 -15.05 -3.03 -3.18
CA LEU A 125 -14.96 -4.03 -4.24
C LEU A 125 -15.51 -5.40 -3.83
N TYR A 126 -15.61 -5.68 -2.53
CA TYR A 126 -16.16 -6.94 -2.03
C TYR A 126 -16.64 -6.84 -0.59
N PHE A 127 -17.35 -7.87 -0.13
CA PHE A 127 -17.68 -8.11 1.26
C PHE A 127 -17.66 -9.63 1.55
N PRO A 128 -17.17 -10.10 2.71
CA PRO A 128 -16.52 -9.32 3.77
C PRO A 128 -15.04 -9.01 3.48
N TRP A 129 -14.41 -8.20 4.34
CA TRP A 129 -12.98 -7.82 4.29
C TRP A 129 -12.31 -7.94 5.67
N ASP A 130 -12.94 -8.65 6.62
CA ASP A 130 -12.48 -8.76 8.00
C ASP A 130 -11.15 -9.51 8.12
N LYS A 131 -10.86 -10.44 7.19
CA LYS A 131 -9.59 -11.16 7.19
C LYS A 131 -8.46 -10.27 6.69
N ASP A 132 -8.77 -9.43 5.71
CA ASP A 132 -7.81 -8.48 5.14
C ASP A 132 -7.45 -7.37 6.14
N ASP A 133 -8.42 -6.79 6.85
CA ASP A 133 -8.17 -5.81 7.92
C ASP A 133 -7.35 -6.38 9.09
N ALA A 134 -7.22 -7.71 9.21
CA ALA A 134 -6.39 -8.36 10.20
C ALA A 134 -4.95 -8.65 9.73
N ILE A 135 -4.62 -8.45 8.44
CA ILE A 135 -3.32 -8.84 7.86
C ILE A 135 -2.18 -8.00 8.44
N ALA A 136 -2.33 -6.67 8.51
CA ALA A 136 -1.28 -5.79 9.02
C ALA A 136 -0.80 -6.22 10.42
N ARG A 137 -1.72 -6.41 11.36
CA ARG A 137 -1.41 -6.95 12.69
C ARG A 137 -0.71 -8.31 12.63
N LYS A 138 -1.15 -9.21 11.76
CA LYS A 138 -0.56 -10.55 11.66
C LYS A 138 0.88 -10.51 11.16
N VAL A 139 1.16 -9.67 10.15
CA VAL A 139 2.51 -9.45 9.64
C VAL A 139 3.42 -8.92 10.75
N CYS A 140 2.92 -7.99 11.57
CA CYS A 140 3.65 -7.48 12.74
C CYS A 140 3.98 -8.58 13.75
N GLU A 141 3.01 -9.44 14.10
CA GLU A 141 3.22 -10.57 15.03
C GLU A 141 4.21 -11.61 14.48
N ILE A 142 4.12 -11.95 13.19
CA ILE A 142 5.04 -12.90 12.55
C ILE A 142 6.47 -12.33 12.52
N SER A 143 6.59 -11.02 12.31
CA SER A 143 7.86 -10.31 12.28
C SER A 143 8.40 -9.97 13.68
N ASN A 144 7.59 -10.17 14.72
CA ASN A 144 7.85 -9.78 16.10
C ASN A 144 8.25 -8.29 16.22
N ILE A 145 7.48 -7.42 15.55
CA ILE A 145 7.61 -5.97 15.62
C ILE A 145 6.36 -5.36 16.26
N ASP A 146 6.54 -4.30 17.04
CA ASP A 146 5.42 -3.56 17.64
C ASP A 146 4.65 -2.76 16.57
N TYR A 147 3.42 -2.36 16.87
CA TYR A 147 2.55 -1.74 15.86
C TYR A 147 1.60 -0.69 16.42
N TYR A 148 1.11 0.18 15.55
CA TYR A 148 0.10 1.21 15.83
C TYR A 148 -1.17 0.85 15.06
N ARG A 149 -2.29 0.56 15.75
CA ARG A 149 -3.60 0.41 15.09
C ARG A 149 -4.31 1.75 15.07
N THR A 150 -4.71 2.20 13.89
CA THR A 150 -5.46 3.45 13.69
C THR A 150 -6.97 3.21 13.73
N ASP A 151 -7.74 4.30 13.79
CA ASP A 151 -9.19 4.32 13.51
C ASP A 151 -9.47 4.98 12.14
N PHE A 152 -8.44 5.11 11.30
CA PHE A 152 -8.41 5.87 10.05
C PHE A 152 -8.32 4.90 8.86
N VAL A 153 -9.25 5.02 7.90
CA VAL A 153 -9.27 4.16 6.72
C VAL A 153 -8.21 4.63 5.73
N LEU A 154 -7.26 3.77 5.41
CA LEU A 154 -6.21 4.06 4.43
C LEU A 154 -5.63 2.77 3.87
N GLU A 155 -5.25 2.81 2.60
CA GLU A 155 -4.56 1.74 1.89
C GLU A 155 -3.11 2.14 1.58
N GLY A 156 -2.16 1.22 1.71
CA GLY A 156 -0.76 1.53 1.45
C GLY A 156 -0.47 2.00 0.01
N GLY A 157 -1.25 1.57 -1.00
CA GLY A 157 -1.12 2.04 -2.40
C GLY A 157 -1.64 3.47 -2.62
N SER A 158 -2.43 4.02 -1.69
CA SER A 158 -2.95 5.38 -1.80
C SER A 158 -1.93 6.44 -1.38
N ILE A 159 -0.77 6.04 -0.84
CA ILE A 159 0.30 6.94 -0.38
C ILE A 159 1.68 6.50 -0.89
N HIS A 160 2.57 7.47 -1.10
CA HIS A 160 3.98 7.23 -1.40
C HIS A 160 4.84 8.23 -0.64
N THR A 161 6.06 7.90 -0.24
CA THR A 161 6.98 8.84 0.40
C THR A 161 8.35 8.86 -0.26
N ASP A 162 9.06 9.98 -0.13
CA ASP A 162 10.49 10.07 -0.47
C ASP A 162 11.42 9.57 0.65
N GLY A 163 10.88 9.32 1.85
CA GLY A 163 11.67 8.97 3.04
C GLY A 163 12.36 10.17 3.71
N ASP A 164 12.14 11.39 3.21
CA ASP A 164 12.77 12.63 3.66
C ASP A 164 11.71 13.70 4.00
N GLY A 165 10.63 13.25 4.65
CA GLY A 165 9.59 14.13 5.19
C GLY A 165 8.52 14.58 4.19
N THR A 166 8.51 14.06 2.95
CA THR A 166 7.44 14.32 1.98
C THR A 166 6.63 13.07 1.69
N LEU A 167 5.31 13.21 1.69
CA LEU A 167 4.36 12.19 1.26
C LEU A 167 3.55 12.68 0.06
N TYR A 168 3.21 11.78 -0.85
CA TYR A 168 2.45 11.99 -2.06
C TYR A 168 1.18 11.17 -1.98
N THR A 169 0.06 11.75 -2.35
CA THR A 169 -1.26 11.11 -2.36
C THR A 169 -2.13 11.77 -3.44
N THR A 170 -3.30 11.21 -3.71
CA THR A 170 -4.32 11.87 -4.53
C THR A 170 -5.49 12.41 -3.69
N GLU A 171 -6.09 13.50 -4.14
CA GLU A 171 -7.35 14.02 -3.60
C GLU A 171 -8.52 13.09 -3.95
N GLU A 172 -8.53 12.56 -5.19
CA GLU A 172 -9.57 11.65 -5.70
C GLU A 172 -9.78 10.43 -4.79
N CYS A 173 -8.72 9.90 -4.19
CA CYS A 173 -8.78 8.76 -3.29
C CYS A 173 -9.10 9.18 -1.85
N LEU A 174 -8.22 9.95 -1.21
CA LEU A 174 -8.31 10.16 0.24
C LEU A 174 -9.46 11.09 0.65
N LEU A 175 -9.97 11.93 -0.25
CA LEU A 175 -11.14 12.78 0.01
C LEU A 175 -12.45 12.13 -0.45
N ASN A 176 -12.41 10.89 -0.92
CA ASN A 176 -13.61 10.16 -1.29
C ASN A 176 -14.49 9.90 -0.06
N GLU A 177 -15.81 10.08 -0.20
CA GLU A 177 -16.79 9.87 0.87
C GLU A 177 -16.87 8.42 1.37
N ASN A 178 -16.27 7.49 0.63
CA ASN A 178 -16.21 6.07 0.97
C ASN A 178 -14.97 5.68 1.81
N ARG A 179 -14.07 6.64 2.07
CA ARG A 179 -12.95 6.49 3.02
C ARG A 179 -13.31 7.13 4.36
N ASN A 180 -12.99 8.41 4.53
CA ASN A 180 -13.10 9.11 5.81
C ASN A 180 -14.03 10.34 5.68
N PRO A 181 -15.35 10.15 5.44
CA PRO A 181 -16.27 11.24 5.08
C PRO A 181 -16.44 12.32 6.16
N ASP A 182 -16.15 11.98 7.41
CA ASP A 182 -16.30 12.88 8.55
C ASP A 182 -15.03 13.72 8.83
N LEU A 183 -13.97 13.55 8.04
CA LEU A 183 -12.71 14.26 8.19
C LEU A 183 -12.50 15.30 7.08
N SER A 184 -12.03 16.48 7.46
CA SER A 184 -11.56 17.47 6.50
C SER A 184 -10.21 17.06 5.90
N LYS A 185 -9.85 17.68 4.77
CA LYS A 185 -8.53 17.50 4.14
C LYS A 185 -7.38 17.77 5.11
N GLU A 186 -7.50 18.81 5.94
CA GLU A 186 -6.49 19.18 6.95
C GLU A 186 -6.37 18.13 8.05
N GLN A 187 -7.50 17.53 8.47
CA GLN A 187 -7.49 16.45 9.46
C GLN A 187 -6.89 15.16 8.88
N ILE A 188 -7.15 14.86 7.61
CA ILE A 188 -6.51 13.75 6.91
C ILE A 188 -5.00 14.00 6.81
N GLU A 189 -4.59 15.20 6.39
CA GLU A 189 -3.18 15.57 6.30
C GLU A 189 -2.46 15.44 7.65
N GLU A 190 -3.09 15.84 8.75
CA GLU A 190 -2.50 15.67 10.08
C GLU A 190 -2.34 14.20 10.47
N ASN A 191 -3.32 13.35 10.16
CA ASN A 191 -3.20 11.90 10.37
C ASN A 191 -2.03 11.32 9.56
N LEU A 192 -1.87 11.71 8.30
CA LEU A 192 -0.74 11.29 7.46
C LEU A 192 0.60 11.71 8.07
N LYS A 193 0.71 12.96 8.56
CA LYS A 193 1.93 13.45 9.23
C LYS A 193 2.23 12.67 10.51
N GLU A 194 1.23 12.44 11.36
CA GLU A 194 1.40 11.75 12.64
C GLU A 194 1.79 10.27 12.47
N TYR A 195 1.21 9.57 11.49
CA TYR A 195 1.42 8.13 11.31
C TYR A 195 2.51 7.78 10.30
N CYS A 196 2.83 8.65 9.34
CA CYS A 196 3.95 8.43 8.41
C CYS A 196 5.24 9.16 8.83
N GLY A 197 5.20 10.01 9.86
CA GLY A 197 6.36 10.77 10.32
C GLY A 197 6.87 11.78 9.29
N VAL A 198 5.96 12.36 8.51
CA VAL A 198 6.28 13.35 7.46
C VAL A 198 5.91 14.76 7.90
N GLU A 199 6.43 15.75 7.18
CA GLU A 199 6.17 17.17 7.42
C GLU A 199 5.34 17.82 6.31
N LYS A 200 5.42 17.27 5.09
CA LYS A 200 4.74 17.80 3.91
C LYS A 200 3.94 16.73 3.20
N VAL A 201 2.70 17.05 2.84
CA VAL A 201 1.86 16.21 1.98
C VAL A 201 1.61 16.92 0.66
N ILE A 202 1.85 16.20 -0.44
CA ILE A 202 1.61 16.63 -1.82
C ILE A 202 0.34 15.95 -2.29
N TRP A 203 -0.65 16.77 -2.62
CA TRP A 203 -2.00 16.34 -2.99
C TRP A 203 -2.18 16.47 -4.51
N LEU A 204 -1.93 15.38 -5.23
CA LEU A 204 -2.24 15.33 -6.66
C LEU A 204 -3.76 15.33 -6.85
N PRO A 205 -4.33 16.07 -7.80
CA PRO A 205 -5.79 16.18 -7.88
C PRO A 205 -6.48 14.85 -8.21
N LEU A 206 -5.89 14.05 -9.09
CA LEU A 206 -6.49 12.85 -9.68
C LEU A 206 -5.45 11.73 -9.76
N GLY A 207 -5.90 10.47 -9.68
CA GLY A 207 -5.14 9.28 -10.04
C GLY A 207 -5.27 8.94 -11.52
N VAL A 208 -4.99 7.69 -11.90
CA VAL A 208 -5.17 7.23 -13.29
C VAL A 208 -6.65 7.11 -13.67
N TYR A 209 -6.94 7.16 -14.97
CA TYR A 209 -8.30 7.07 -15.47
C TYR A 209 -8.94 5.70 -15.16
N ASN A 210 -10.18 5.71 -14.65
CA ASN A 210 -10.95 4.51 -14.27
C ASN A 210 -10.22 3.58 -13.30
N ASP A 211 -9.48 4.16 -12.35
CA ASP A 211 -8.89 3.40 -11.27
C ASP A 211 -9.97 2.92 -10.28
N GLU A 212 -10.08 1.60 -10.12
CA GLU A 212 -11.05 0.94 -9.23
C GLU A 212 -10.83 1.29 -7.75
N THR A 213 -9.62 1.73 -7.40
CA THR A 213 -9.24 2.11 -6.04
C THR A 213 -9.61 3.56 -5.67
N ASN A 214 -10.31 4.26 -6.57
CA ASN A 214 -10.60 5.70 -6.50
C ASN A 214 -9.36 6.57 -6.74
N GLY A 215 -8.41 6.09 -7.56
CA GLY A 215 -7.28 6.89 -8.02
C GLY A 215 -6.10 6.82 -7.07
N HIS A 216 -5.66 5.61 -6.71
CA HIS A 216 -4.43 5.43 -5.94
C HIS A 216 -3.23 6.14 -6.59
N VAL A 217 -2.33 6.63 -5.76
CA VAL A 217 -1.15 7.37 -6.22
C VAL A 217 -0.12 6.44 -6.85
N ASP A 218 -0.04 5.18 -6.43
CA ASP A 218 0.95 4.20 -6.91
C ASP A 218 0.78 3.82 -8.40
N ASN A 219 -0.43 3.94 -8.95
CA ASN A 219 -0.70 3.79 -10.37
C ASN A 219 -0.24 5.01 -11.20
N LEU A 220 -0.14 6.18 -10.58
CA LEU A 220 0.18 7.45 -11.26
C LEU A 220 1.63 7.87 -11.08
N LEU A 221 2.19 7.67 -9.89
CA LEU A 221 3.48 8.21 -9.47
C LEU A 221 4.27 7.18 -8.67
N HIS A 222 5.57 7.10 -8.96
CA HIS A 222 6.54 6.41 -8.12
C HIS A 222 7.69 7.33 -7.73
N VAL A 223 8.09 7.30 -6.45
CA VAL A 223 9.22 8.10 -5.94
C VAL A 223 10.51 7.28 -6.04
N VAL A 224 11.42 7.72 -6.90
CA VAL A 224 12.67 7.01 -7.18
C VAL A 224 13.75 7.35 -6.15
N SER A 225 13.76 8.60 -5.68
CA SER A 225 14.65 9.12 -4.64
C SER A 225 14.14 10.49 -4.18
N PRO A 226 14.68 11.10 -3.11
CA PRO A 226 14.30 12.45 -2.70
C PRO A 226 14.37 13.46 -3.84
N GLY A 227 13.26 14.15 -4.07
CA GLY A 227 13.09 15.14 -5.15
C GLY A 227 12.91 14.57 -6.57
N HIS A 228 12.90 13.24 -6.76
CA HIS A 228 12.78 12.62 -8.08
C HIS A 228 11.62 11.64 -8.13
N VAL A 229 10.64 11.94 -8.99
CA VAL A 229 9.45 11.11 -9.21
C VAL A 229 9.32 10.74 -10.68
N VAL A 230 8.71 9.59 -10.95
CA VAL A 230 8.28 9.19 -12.29
C VAL A 230 6.76 9.19 -12.35
N LEU A 231 6.21 9.58 -13.50
CA LEU A 231 4.78 9.65 -13.74
C LEU A 231 4.36 8.67 -14.84
N THR A 232 3.21 8.04 -14.66
CA THR A 232 2.45 7.43 -15.76
C THR A 232 2.11 8.52 -16.77
N TRP A 233 2.48 8.31 -18.04
CA TRP A 233 2.42 9.35 -19.08
C TRP A 233 1.97 8.81 -20.43
N THR A 234 1.26 9.64 -21.18
CA THR A 234 0.98 9.46 -22.61
C THR A 234 1.01 10.82 -23.30
N ASP A 235 1.53 10.88 -24.53
CA ASP A 235 1.46 12.07 -25.38
C ASP A 235 0.21 12.06 -26.29
N ASP A 236 -0.55 10.95 -26.31
CA ASP A 236 -1.78 10.85 -27.08
C ASP A 236 -2.90 11.63 -26.39
N THR A 237 -3.18 12.83 -26.92
CA THR A 237 -4.20 13.74 -26.38
C THR A 237 -5.63 13.18 -26.46
N THR A 238 -5.85 12.08 -27.18
CA THR A 238 -7.16 11.41 -27.25
C THR A 238 -7.33 10.31 -26.21
N ASP A 239 -6.24 9.88 -25.57
CA ASP A 239 -6.26 8.96 -24.43
C ASP A 239 -6.83 9.69 -23.19
N PRO A 240 -7.84 9.15 -22.49
CA PRO A 240 -8.38 9.77 -21.28
C PRO A 240 -7.36 9.95 -20.14
N GLN A 241 -6.23 9.24 -20.18
CA GLN A 241 -5.12 9.39 -19.25
C GLN A 241 -4.29 10.66 -19.50
N TYR A 242 -4.31 11.24 -20.71
CA TYR A 242 -3.49 12.41 -21.05
C TYR A 242 -3.74 13.60 -20.12
N GLU A 243 -5.01 13.99 -19.95
CA GLU A 243 -5.37 15.15 -19.11
C GLU A 243 -5.00 14.93 -17.64
N ARG A 244 -5.14 13.70 -17.12
CA ARG A 244 -4.77 13.34 -15.74
C ARG A 244 -3.25 13.40 -15.53
N SER A 245 -2.48 12.86 -16.47
CA SER A 245 -1.01 12.89 -16.43
C SER A 245 -0.48 14.32 -16.52
N LYS A 246 -1.04 15.12 -17.42
CA LYS A 246 -0.70 16.53 -17.60
C LYS A 246 -1.04 17.36 -16.36
N LEU A 247 -2.20 17.14 -15.75
CA LEU A 247 -2.60 17.83 -14.52
C LEU A 247 -1.63 17.55 -13.37
N ALA A 248 -1.17 16.30 -13.22
CA ALA A 248 -0.16 15.95 -12.23
C ALA A 248 1.18 16.64 -12.51
N TYR A 249 1.64 16.65 -13.76
CA TYR A 249 2.87 17.33 -14.18
C TYR A 249 2.81 18.85 -13.96
N ASP A 250 1.70 19.50 -14.34
CA ASP A 250 1.49 20.93 -14.15
C ASP A 250 1.40 21.30 -12.65
N TYR A 251 0.83 20.41 -11.82
CA TYR A 251 0.85 20.56 -10.37
C TYR A 251 2.28 20.62 -9.85
N PHE A 252 3.16 19.70 -10.27
CA PHE A 252 4.56 19.74 -9.87
C PHE A 252 5.24 21.04 -10.32
N ASN A 253 5.11 21.43 -11.59
CA ASN A 253 5.74 22.66 -12.10
C ASN A 253 5.30 23.94 -11.38
N LYS A 254 4.04 23.99 -10.94
CA LYS A 254 3.49 25.15 -10.22
C LYS A 254 4.10 25.29 -8.82
N TYR A 255 4.32 24.18 -8.11
CA TYR A 255 4.69 24.18 -6.69
C TYR A 255 6.16 23.82 -6.43
N PHE A 256 6.83 23.21 -7.40
CA PHE A 256 8.19 22.69 -7.35
C PHE A 256 8.84 23.01 -8.69
N ARG A 257 9.45 24.20 -8.79
CA ARG A 257 10.17 24.59 -10.02
C ARG A 257 11.21 23.51 -10.34
N CYS A 258 10.97 22.76 -11.41
CA CYS A 258 11.98 21.95 -12.07
C CYS A 258 12.93 22.86 -12.87
#